data_AF-A0A2E6YJ69-F1
#
_entry.id   AF-A0A2E6YJ69-F1
#
_cell.length_a   1.000
_cell.length_b   1.000
_cell.length_c   1.000
_cell.angle_alpha   90.00
_cell.angle_beta   90.00
_cell.angle_gamma   90.00
#
_symmetry.space_group_name_H-M   'P 1'
#
loop_
_entity.id
_entity.type
_entity.pdbx_description
1 polymer ?
#
loop_
_entity_poly.entity_id
_entity_poly.type
_entity_poly.pdbx_seq_one_letter_code
_entity_poly.pdbx_strand_id
1 'polypeptide(L)'
;MALSNQQIKFLQKHGWKIHVDIDTSEIAYLQNVETGCRFMASKSDKLIEEFALEKIEEILESISEPEIDFSEEEVLKAAGYEVVCESPYELRDDKANKITGECAIWLKSKIINDYKKSFKE
;
A
#
# COMPACT_ATOMS: atom_id res chain seq x y z
N MET A 1 -16.56 8.46 20.41
CA MET A 1 -17.28 9.22 19.36
C MET A 1 -17.81 8.11 18.48
N ALA A 2 -19.12 7.97 18.29
CA ALA A 2 -19.66 6.75 17.68
C ALA A 2 -19.16 6.59 16.23
N LEU A 3 -18.83 5.36 15.81
CA LEU A 3 -18.46 5.06 14.43
C LEU A 3 -19.61 5.42 13.49
N SER A 4 -19.29 6.09 12.40
CA SER A 4 -20.24 6.38 11.34
C SER A 4 -20.64 5.11 10.57
N ASN A 5 -21.83 5.12 9.97
CA ASN A 5 -22.29 4.02 9.11
C ASN A 5 -21.32 3.70 7.94
N GLN A 6 -20.53 4.68 7.48
CA GLN A 6 -19.51 4.45 6.45
C GLN A 6 -18.32 3.66 7.00
N GLN A 7 -17.80 4.04 8.18
CA GLN A 7 -16.70 3.33 8.85
C GLN A 7 -17.06 1.88 9.17
N ILE A 8 -18.30 1.65 9.64
CA ILE A 8 -18.84 0.30 9.90
C ILE A 8 -18.83 -0.55 8.63
N LYS A 9 -19.37 -0.01 7.51
CA LYS A 9 -19.40 -0.72 6.23
C LYS A 9 -18.01 -0.98 5.67
N PHE A 10 -17.08 -0.05 5.85
CA PHE A 10 -15.70 -0.20 5.43
C PHE A 10 -15.04 -1.38 6.15
N LEU A 11 -15.09 -1.40 7.47
CA LEU A 11 -14.57 -2.52 8.28
C LEU A 11 -15.19 -3.86 7.87
N GLN A 12 -16.51 -3.91 7.67
CA GLN A 12 -17.20 -5.12 7.20
C GLN A 12 -16.73 -5.62 5.83
N LYS A 13 -16.47 -4.70 4.89
CA LYS A 13 -15.92 -5.04 3.57
C LYS A 13 -14.52 -5.64 3.68
N HIS A 14 -13.73 -5.21 4.67
CA HIS A 14 -12.36 -5.63 4.90
C HIS A 14 -12.24 -6.70 6.00
N GLY A 15 -13.27 -7.55 6.15
CA GLY A 15 -13.18 -8.74 6.99
C GLY A 15 -13.39 -8.52 8.49
N TRP A 16 -13.89 -7.36 8.92
CA TRP A 16 -14.19 -7.08 10.32
C TRP A 16 -15.69 -7.07 10.60
N LYS A 17 -16.14 -7.95 11.50
CA LYS A 17 -17.51 -7.95 12.02
C LYS A 17 -17.60 -7.07 13.27
N ILE A 18 -18.66 -6.27 13.30
CA ILE A 18 -19.00 -5.39 14.41
C ILE A 18 -20.23 -5.98 15.10
N HIS A 19 -20.12 -6.25 16.39
CA HIS A 19 -21.21 -6.75 17.20
C HIS A 19 -21.69 -5.64 18.13
N VAL A 20 -22.98 -5.32 18.03
CA VAL A 20 -23.63 -4.25 18.79
C VAL A 20 -24.48 -4.88 19.89
N ASP A 21 -24.39 -4.32 21.09
CA ASP A 21 -25.26 -4.65 22.21
C ASP A 21 -26.67 -4.11 21.91
N ILE A 22 -27.67 -4.99 21.93
CA ILE A 22 -29.06 -4.64 21.58
C ILE A 22 -29.67 -3.66 22.58
N ASP A 23 -29.27 -3.76 23.84
CA ASP A 23 -29.85 -2.98 24.94
C ASP A 23 -29.26 -1.57 24.97
N THR A 24 -27.96 -1.41 24.68
CA THR A 24 -27.29 -0.10 24.72
C THR A 24 -27.07 0.54 23.35
N SER A 25 -27.29 -0.21 22.26
CA SER A 25 -26.94 0.22 20.89
C SER A 25 -25.46 0.59 20.71
N GLU A 26 -24.59 0.13 21.61
CA GLU A 26 -23.15 0.36 21.57
C GLU A 26 -22.40 -0.85 21.03
N ILE A 27 -21.18 -0.65 20.54
CA ILE A 27 -20.35 -1.74 20.05
C ILE A 27 -19.87 -2.58 21.24
N ALA A 28 -20.27 -3.85 21.27
CA ALA A 28 -19.84 -4.81 22.28
C ALA A 28 -18.45 -5.37 21.98
N TYR A 29 -18.18 -5.70 20.71
CA TYR A 29 -16.87 -6.18 20.26
C TYR A 29 -16.67 -6.10 18.75
N LEU A 30 -15.40 -6.14 18.35
CA LEU A 30 -14.94 -6.28 16.97
C LEU A 30 -14.36 -7.67 16.77
N GLN A 31 -14.62 -8.30 15.63
CA GLN A 31 -14.07 -9.60 15.27
C GLN A 31 -13.47 -9.57 13.87
N ASN A 32 -12.20 -9.95 13.74
CA ASN A 32 -11.60 -10.26 12.46
C ASN A 32 -12.09 -11.65 12.00
N VAL A 33 -12.70 -11.72 10.82
CA VAL A 33 -13.33 -12.93 10.28
C VAL A 33 -12.29 -13.96 9.83
N GLU A 34 -11.14 -13.51 9.33
CA GLU A 34 -10.09 -14.38 8.79
C GLU A 34 -9.32 -15.09 9.91
N THR A 35 -8.92 -14.33 10.93
CA THR A 35 -8.12 -14.84 12.06
C THR A 35 -8.99 -15.36 13.21
N GLY A 36 -10.27 -14.97 13.25
CA GLY A 36 -11.16 -15.22 14.38
C GLY A 36 -10.86 -14.36 15.61
N CYS A 37 -9.86 -13.48 15.57
CA CYS A 37 -9.47 -12.61 16.68
C CYS A 37 -10.60 -11.66 17.07
N ARG A 38 -10.83 -11.49 18.38
CA ARG A 38 -11.87 -10.63 18.93
C ARG A 38 -11.26 -9.60 19.86
N PHE A 39 -11.68 -8.35 19.70
CA PHE A 39 -11.36 -7.27 20.62
C PHE A 39 -12.61 -6.87 21.39
N MET A 40 -12.55 -7.04 22.71
CA MET A 40 -13.61 -6.70 23.66
C MET A 40 -13.00 -5.76 24.70
N ALA A 41 -13.68 -4.66 25.00
CA ALA A 41 -13.27 -3.74 26.06
C ALA A 41 -14.48 -3.32 26.90
N SER A 42 -14.21 -2.75 28.07
CA SER A 42 -15.25 -2.17 28.90
C SER A 42 -15.93 -1.02 28.16
N LYS A 43 -17.27 -0.95 28.26
CA LYS A 43 -18.11 0.05 27.57
C LYS A 43 -17.67 1.49 27.85
N SER A 44 -17.08 1.74 29.03
CA SER A 44 -16.68 3.07 29.48
C SER A 44 -15.47 3.67 28.75
N ASP A 45 -14.63 2.84 28.12
CA ASP A 45 -13.26 3.27 27.78
C ASP A 45 -13.09 3.67 26.31
N LYS A 46 -14.13 3.55 25.46
CA LYS A 46 -14.08 3.86 24.01
C LYS A 46 -12.99 3.15 23.21
N LEU A 47 -12.21 2.25 23.83
CA LEU A 47 -11.09 1.52 23.22
C LEU A 47 -11.50 0.74 21.96
N ILE A 48 -12.75 0.26 21.88
CA ILE A 48 -13.27 -0.45 20.71
C ILE A 48 -13.40 0.52 19.51
N GLU A 49 -13.80 1.76 19.76
CA GLU A 49 -13.94 2.79 18.74
C GLU A 49 -12.56 3.24 18.27
N GLU A 50 -11.61 3.43 19.20
CA GLU A 50 -10.22 3.77 18.88
C GLU A 50 -9.56 2.68 18.04
N PHE A 51 -9.66 1.42 18.47
CA PHE A 51 -9.14 0.28 17.72
C PHE A 51 -9.77 0.15 16.32
N ALA A 52 -11.07 0.41 16.19
CA ALA A 52 -11.73 0.43 14.89
C ALA A 52 -11.17 1.53 13.97
N LEU A 53 -10.90 2.72 14.51
CA LEU A 53 -10.32 3.82 13.75
C LEU A 53 -8.88 3.52 13.33
N GLU A 54 -8.05 3.01 14.24
CA GLU A 54 -6.68 2.58 13.92
C GLU A 54 -6.66 1.54 12.80
N LYS A 55 -7.58 0.57 12.83
CA LYS A 55 -7.69 -0.44 11.76
C LYS A 55 -8.15 0.15 10.43
N ILE A 56 -9.03 1.15 10.46
CA ILE A 56 -9.42 1.86 9.24
C ILE A 56 -8.22 2.60 8.67
N GLU A 57 -7.43 3.28 9.50
CA GLU A 57 -6.21 3.96 9.07
C GLU A 57 -5.20 2.97 8.49
N GLU A 58 -4.87 1.86 9.17
CA GLU A 58 -3.96 0.83 8.65
C GLU A 58 -4.41 0.28 7.28
N ILE A 59 -5.72 0.01 7.12
CA ILE A 59 -6.26 -0.49 5.85
C ILE A 59 -6.20 0.61 4.79
N LEU A 60 -6.51 1.86 5.15
CA LEU A 60 -6.42 2.99 4.22
C LEU A 60 -4.98 3.24 3.80
N GLU A 61 -4.00 3.19 4.70
CA GLU A 61 -2.57 3.28 4.38
C GLU A 61 -2.14 2.14 3.45
N SER A 62 -2.60 0.91 3.72
CA SER A 62 -2.36 -0.25 2.86
C SER A 62 -2.98 -0.11 1.46
N ILE A 63 -4.03 0.72 1.30
CA ILE A 63 -4.69 1.00 0.01
C ILE A 63 -4.14 2.30 -0.62
N SER A 64 -3.65 3.24 0.19
CA SER A 64 -3.22 4.59 -0.21
C SER A 64 -1.73 4.70 -0.46
N GLU A 65 -0.96 3.63 -0.33
CA GLU A 65 0.26 3.49 -1.12
C GLU A 65 -0.16 3.09 -2.53
N PRO A 66 -0.24 4.02 -3.49
CA PRO A 66 -0.06 3.60 -4.86
C PRO A 66 1.38 3.05 -4.92
N GLU A 67 1.54 1.74 -4.87
CA GLU A 67 2.60 1.14 -5.66
C GLU A 67 2.30 1.57 -7.11
N ILE A 68 2.80 2.75 -7.49
CA ILE A 68 2.94 3.07 -8.89
C ILE A 68 4.07 2.15 -9.34
N ASP A 69 3.70 0.92 -9.63
CA ASP A 69 4.55 -0.08 -10.26
C ASP A 69 4.73 0.38 -11.71
N PHE A 70 5.51 1.44 -11.87
CA PHE A 70 6.10 1.75 -13.15
C PHE A 70 7.01 0.58 -13.46
N SER A 71 6.72 -0.12 -14.56
CA SER A 71 7.61 -1.13 -15.07
C SER A 71 9.03 -0.54 -15.19
N GLU A 72 10.06 -1.35 -14.96
CA GLU A 72 11.45 -0.90 -15.06
C GLU A 72 11.73 -0.19 -16.41
N GLU A 73 11.05 -0.64 -17.47
CA GLU A 73 11.08 -0.05 -18.81
C GLU A 73 10.50 1.37 -18.85
N GLU A 74 9.38 1.64 -18.16
CA GLU A 74 8.80 2.98 -18.07
C GLU A 74 9.70 3.95 -17.32
N VAL A 75 10.33 3.49 -16.23
CA VAL A 75 11.28 4.30 -15.46
C VAL A 75 12.51 4.63 -16.31
N LEU A 76 13.05 3.65 -17.04
CA LEU A 76 14.16 3.86 -17.97
C LEU A 76 13.78 4.85 -19.08
N LYS A 77 12.59 4.69 -19.68
CA LYS A 77 12.10 5.55 -20.75
C LYS A 77 11.87 6.98 -20.28
N ALA A 78 11.34 7.17 -19.07
CA ALA A 78 11.20 8.49 -18.45
C ALA A 78 12.57 9.15 -18.21
N ALA A 79 13.61 8.36 -17.94
CA ALA A 79 14.99 8.81 -17.82
C ALA A 79 15.70 9.01 -19.18
N GLY A 80 15.02 8.78 -20.31
CA GLY A 80 15.57 8.93 -21.66
C GLY A 80 16.35 7.71 -22.17
N TYR A 81 16.16 6.53 -21.57
CA TYR A 81 16.82 5.29 -21.97
C TYR A 81 15.82 4.23 -22.44
N GLU A 82 16.21 3.45 -23.45
CA GLU A 82 15.44 2.31 -23.96
C GLU A 82 16.28 1.03 -23.88
N VAL A 83 15.64 -0.08 -23.48
CA VAL A 83 16.26 -1.41 -23.52
C VAL A 83 16.24 -1.91 -24.95
N VAL A 84 17.42 -2.07 -25.56
CA VAL A 84 17.55 -2.58 -26.93
C VAL A 84 17.67 -4.10 -26.94
N CYS A 85 18.32 -4.66 -25.93
CA CYS A 85 18.54 -6.10 -25.80
C CYS A 85 18.72 -6.47 -24.32
N GLU A 86 18.25 -7.65 -23.93
CA GLU A 86 18.39 -8.15 -22.55
C GLU A 86 19.65 -9.02 -22.36
N SER A 87 20.16 -9.63 -23.44
CA SER A 87 21.37 -10.47 -23.40
C SER A 87 22.09 -10.49 -24.75
N PRO A 88 23.26 -9.84 -24.88
CA PRO A 88 23.89 -8.99 -23.87
C PRO A 88 23.01 -7.76 -23.56
N TYR A 89 22.96 -7.35 -22.29
CA TYR A 89 22.13 -6.23 -21.88
C TYR A 89 22.60 -4.93 -22.56
N GLU A 90 21.71 -4.24 -23.28
CA GLU A 90 22.00 -3.03 -24.05
C GLU A 90 20.94 -1.95 -23.76
N LEU A 91 21.40 -0.76 -23.38
CA LEU A 91 20.60 0.45 -23.28
C LEU A 91 20.97 1.43 -24.40
N ARG A 92 19.99 2.19 -24.88
CA ARG A 92 20.18 3.30 -25.82
C ARG A 92 19.63 4.58 -25.23
N ASP A 93 20.41 5.67 -25.30
CA ASP A 93 19.94 6.99 -24.91
C ASP A 93 19.22 7.73 -26.06
N ASP A 94 18.66 8.91 -25.77
CA ASP A 94 17.99 9.79 -26.74
C ASP A 94 18.89 10.25 -27.90
N LYS A 95 20.21 10.20 -27.71
CA LYS A 95 21.24 10.54 -28.70
C LYS A 95 21.73 9.33 -29.48
N ALA A 96 21.07 8.18 -29.33
CA ALA A 96 21.43 6.90 -29.93
C ALA A 96 22.80 6.36 -29.53
N ASN A 97 23.39 6.82 -28.42
CA ASN A 97 24.56 6.18 -27.83
C ASN A 97 24.15 4.86 -27.20
N LYS A 98 25.01 3.85 -27.35
CA LYS A 98 24.80 2.51 -26.81
C LYS A 98 25.66 2.27 -25.59
N ILE A 99 25.04 1.75 -24.54
CA ILE A 99 25.70 1.31 -23.32
C ILE A 99 25.40 -0.18 -23.20
N THR A 100 26.43 -1.01 -23.02
CA THR A 100 26.30 -2.47 -23.07
C THR A 100 26.92 -3.14 -21.84
N GLY A 101 26.48 -4.38 -21.58
CA GLY A 101 27.06 -5.26 -20.57
C GLY A 101 26.88 -4.73 -19.14
N GLU A 102 27.92 -4.86 -18.32
CA GLU A 102 27.91 -4.49 -16.89
C GLU A 102 27.61 -3.01 -16.67
N CYS A 103 28.06 -2.13 -17.57
CA CYS A 103 27.76 -0.70 -17.51
C CYS A 103 26.26 -0.40 -17.67
N ALA A 104 25.58 -1.13 -18.55
CA ALA A 104 24.16 -0.96 -18.79
C ALA A 104 23.32 -1.49 -17.61
N ILE A 105 23.73 -2.61 -17.01
CA ILE A 105 23.10 -3.19 -15.81
C ILE A 105 23.24 -2.25 -14.61
N TRP A 106 24.44 -1.69 -14.42
CA TRP A 106 24.68 -0.72 -13.35
C TRP A 106 23.83 0.54 -13.52
N LEU A 107 23.78 1.09 -14.74
CA LEU A 107 23.00 2.30 -15.03
C LEU A 107 21.50 2.08 -14.81
N LYS A 108 20.96 0.95 -15.29
CA LYS A 108 19.57 0.53 -15.01
C LYS A 108 19.27 0.58 -13.53
N SER A 109 20.10 -0.11 -12.73
CA SER A 109 19.92 -0.22 -11.29
C SER A 109 19.96 1.13 -10.60
N LYS A 110 20.85 2.03 -11.05
CA LYS A 110 20.95 3.39 -10.51
C LYS A 110 19.69 4.22 -10.78
N ILE A 111 19.22 4.24 -12.03
CA ILE A 111 18.03 5.01 -12.44
C ILE A 111 16.80 4.55 -11.66
N ILE A 112 16.57 3.23 -11.56
CA ILE A 112 15.42 2.67 -10.82
C ILE A 112 15.49 3.04 -9.33
N ASN A 113 16.67 2.95 -8.72
CA ASN A 113 16.84 3.28 -7.30
C ASN A 113 16.66 4.77 -7.02
N ASP A 114 17.17 5.65 -7.89
CA ASP A 114 17.00 7.10 -7.74
C ASP A 114 15.53 7.49 -7.93
N TYR A 115 14.83 6.87 -8.90
CA TYR A 115 13.39 7.06 -9.09
C TYR A 115 12.59 6.66 -7.84
N LYS A 116 12.84 5.47 -7.28
CA LYS A 116 12.15 5.00 -6.05
C LYS A 116 12.38 5.91 -4.83
N LYS A 117 13.51 6.61 -4.75
CA LYS A 117 13.78 7.55 -3.65
C LYS A 117 12.94 8.82 -3.76
N SER A 118 12.72 9.33 -4.97
CA SER A 118 11.94 10.55 -5.21
C SER A 118 10.45 10.46 -4.82
N PHE A 119 9.92 9.25 -4.55
CA PHE A 119 8.55 9.05 -4.04
C PHE A 119 8.48 8.78 -2.54
N LYS A 120 9.63 8.74 -1.84
CA LYS A 120 9.69 8.51 -0.39
C LYS A 120 9.92 9.79 0.43
N GLU A 121 10.11 10.93 -0.22
CA GLU A 121 10.27 12.27 0.39
C GLU A 121 9.04 13.14 0.11
#